data_AF-M5BWS4-F1
#
_entry.id   AF-M5BWS4-F1
#
_cell.length_a   1.000
_cell.length_b   1.000
_cell.length_c   1.000
_cell.angle_alpha   90.00
_cell.angle_beta   90.00
_cell.angle_gamma   90.00
#
_symmetry.space_group_name_H-M   'P 1'
#
loop_
_entity.id
_entity.type
_entity.pdbx_description
1 polymer ?
#
loop_
_entity_poly.entity_id
_entity_poly.type
_entity_poly.pdbx_seq_one_letter_code
_entity_poly.pdbx_strand_id
1 'polypeptide(L)'
;MAPPKAKPPARFLKKAPVAAEKPPAEKPTASVPAASKKLPPAVAAASAKSAKGGPPAATDTFKYKFTPEDADARSSELVPAQIQTDLADAQWKARLAALEEMSTWLDGELNGDAIESEVLFRFLGKKPGWNEKNFQVSAKVYALMGMLAERSSTFSKGSAALAIPHLAEKLGDMKLKKPAGDLLLTFAEKTSLSFVLSQAYEPISKQKAPKVVADSLTWMKQALTDFGVAGLSMRSLIDFLKGCLQNSNAAVRSSATATLVTVRLFAGTAIKDFMEDLNPQLLATIDSEFSKLLHLLEGLAVVAAM
;
A
#
# COMPACT_ATOMS: atom_id res chain seq x y z
N MET A 1 23.12 -45.83 44.88
CA MET A 1 21.73 -45.87 44.41
C MET A 1 21.67 -45.28 43.01
N ALA A 2 21.04 -45.95 42.05
CA ALA A 2 20.84 -45.47 40.68
C ALA A 2 19.33 -45.33 40.41
N PRO A 3 18.87 -44.32 39.65
CA PRO A 3 17.45 -44.12 39.40
C PRO A 3 16.91 -45.13 38.36
N PRO A 4 15.67 -45.64 38.51
CA PRO A 4 15.11 -46.64 37.62
C PRO A 4 14.63 -46.04 36.28
N LYS A 5 14.78 -46.80 35.19
CA LYS A 5 14.26 -46.47 33.86
C LYS A 5 12.85 -47.06 33.68
N ALA A 6 11.87 -46.23 33.33
CA ALA A 6 10.53 -46.69 32.94
C ALA A 6 10.45 -47.07 31.45
N LYS A 7 9.72 -48.14 31.13
CA LYS A 7 9.41 -48.58 29.75
C LYS A 7 7.94 -48.28 29.38
N PRO A 8 7.59 -48.17 28.09
CA PRO A 8 6.23 -47.82 27.64
C PRO A 8 5.31 -49.04 27.47
N PRO A 9 3.97 -48.87 27.54
CA PRO A 9 2.99 -49.88 27.12
C PRO A 9 2.47 -49.67 25.68
N ALA A 10 1.96 -50.73 25.05
CA ALA A 10 1.66 -50.79 23.62
C ALA A 10 0.17 -50.97 23.26
N ARG A 11 -0.31 -50.10 22.36
CA ARG A 11 -1.18 -50.33 21.18
C ARG A 11 -2.03 -51.62 21.11
N PHE A 12 -3.34 -51.46 21.32
CA PHE A 12 -4.49 -52.17 20.68
C PHE A 12 -5.74 -51.26 20.80
N LEU A 13 -6.77 -51.20 19.93
CA LEU A 13 -6.96 -51.68 18.54
C LEU A 13 -8.00 -50.75 17.81
N LYS A 14 -8.73 -51.21 16.78
CA LYS A 14 -9.75 -50.46 16.00
C LYS A 14 -11.20 -50.87 16.31
N LYS A 15 -12.19 -49.99 16.10
CA LYS A 15 -13.50 -50.35 15.50
C LYS A 15 -14.13 -49.16 14.73
N ALA A 16 -14.97 -49.46 13.74
CA ALA A 16 -15.53 -48.53 12.74
C ALA A 16 -17.01 -48.18 13.01
N PRO A 17 -17.66 -47.43 12.09
CA PRO A 17 -18.87 -47.97 11.46
C PRO A 17 -18.93 -47.88 9.91
N VAL A 18 -19.91 -48.60 9.35
CA VAL A 18 -20.18 -49.02 7.95
C VAL A 18 -21.69 -49.31 7.90
N ALA A 19 -22.54 -49.04 6.90
CA ALA A 19 -22.50 -48.44 5.55
C ALA A 19 -23.97 -48.05 5.14
N ALA A 20 -24.34 -47.61 3.93
CA ALA A 20 -23.83 -46.62 2.96
C ALA A 20 -24.68 -46.73 1.66
N GLU A 21 -25.22 -45.64 1.09
CA GLU A 21 -26.10 -45.70 -0.10
C GLU A 21 -25.71 -44.74 -1.26
N LYS A 22 -26.09 -45.15 -2.47
CA LYS A 22 -25.90 -44.55 -3.83
C LYS A 22 -27.25 -44.73 -4.56
N PRO A 23 -27.57 -44.12 -5.75
CA PRO A 23 -26.70 -43.64 -6.84
C PRO A 23 -27.25 -42.28 -7.41
N PRO A 24 -27.20 -41.93 -8.72
CA PRO A 24 -26.34 -42.30 -9.86
C PRO A 24 -25.59 -41.09 -10.47
N ALA A 25 -24.96 -41.28 -11.63
CA ALA A 25 -24.19 -40.26 -12.36
C ALA A 25 -24.90 -39.78 -13.63
N GLU A 26 -24.69 -38.53 -14.03
CA GLU A 26 -25.07 -38.01 -15.35
C GLU A 26 -24.04 -37.01 -15.91
N LYS A 27 -24.09 -36.79 -17.23
CA LYS A 27 -23.09 -36.05 -18.03
C LYS A 27 -23.51 -34.60 -18.32
N PRO A 28 -22.61 -33.72 -18.79
CA PRO A 28 -22.78 -32.27 -18.66
C PRO A 28 -23.67 -31.63 -19.75
N THR A 29 -24.37 -30.57 -19.35
CA THR A 29 -25.05 -29.61 -20.25
C THR A 29 -24.64 -28.17 -19.90
N ALA A 30 -24.87 -27.25 -20.82
CA ALA A 30 -24.10 -26.00 -20.93
C ALA A 30 -24.87 -24.72 -20.55
N SER A 31 -24.09 -23.65 -20.26
CA SER A 31 -24.43 -22.22 -20.44
C SER A 31 -25.54 -21.65 -19.53
N VAL A 32 -25.68 -20.34 -19.24
CA VAL A 32 -25.17 -19.05 -19.75
C VAL A 32 -25.15 -18.04 -18.55
N PRO A 33 -24.81 -16.74 -18.69
CA PRO A 33 -23.54 -16.08 -19.03
C PRO A 33 -22.81 -15.44 -17.82
N ALA A 34 -21.53 -15.11 -17.99
CA ALA A 34 -20.83 -14.18 -17.09
C ALA A 34 -21.11 -12.71 -17.47
N ALA A 35 -21.34 -11.85 -16.47
CA ALA A 35 -21.61 -10.42 -16.69
C ALA A 35 -20.31 -9.65 -17.03
N SER A 36 -20.21 -9.18 -18.27
CA SER A 36 -19.08 -8.40 -18.77
C SER A 36 -19.17 -6.92 -18.36
N LYS A 37 -18.31 -6.49 -17.43
CA LYS A 37 -18.08 -5.05 -17.16
C LYS A 37 -17.31 -4.45 -18.34
N LYS A 38 -17.97 -3.61 -19.14
CA LYS A 38 -17.33 -2.82 -20.20
C LYS A 38 -16.41 -1.74 -19.59
N LEU A 39 -15.21 -1.62 -20.13
CA LEU A 39 -14.37 -0.42 -19.98
C LEU A 39 -14.93 0.72 -20.84
N PRO A 40 -14.77 2.01 -20.47
CA PRO A 40 -15.15 3.14 -21.32
C PRO A 40 -14.30 3.18 -22.61
N PRO A 41 -14.87 3.55 -23.77
CA PRO A 41 -14.13 3.60 -25.02
C PRO A 41 -13.13 4.76 -25.07
N ALA A 42 -11.98 4.52 -25.69
CA ALA A 42 -10.97 5.55 -25.94
C ALA A 42 -11.48 6.60 -26.94
N VAL A 43 -11.41 7.87 -26.57
CA VAL A 43 -11.68 8.98 -27.50
C VAL A 43 -10.50 9.18 -28.44
N ALA A 44 -10.80 9.27 -29.74
CA ALA A 44 -9.81 9.42 -30.80
C ALA A 44 -9.04 10.75 -30.67
N ALA A 45 -7.73 10.71 -30.93
CA ALA A 45 -6.89 11.90 -30.89
C ALA A 45 -7.18 12.85 -32.07
N ALA A 46 -7.62 14.06 -31.76
CA ALA A 46 -7.63 15.18 -32.70
C ALA A 46 -6.35 16.02 -32.50
N SER A 47 -5.57 16.18 -33.56
CA SER A 47 -4.28 16.88 -33.54
C SER A 47 -4.42 18.37 -33.20
N ALA A 48 -3.82 18.81 -32.09
CA ALA A 48 -3.69 20.22 -31.74
C ALA A 48 -2.21 20.60 -31.52
N LYS A 49 -1.86 21.83 -31.93
CA LYS A 49 -0.46 22.30 -32.03
C LYS A 49 0.18 22.54 -30.66
N SER A 50 1.51 22.48 -30.67
CA SER A 50 2.42 22.68 -29.54
C SER A 50 2.08 23.89 -28.67
N ALA A 51 1.81 23.65 -27.39
CA ALA A 51 1.78 24.66 -26.34
C ALA A 51 2.82 24.35 -25.27
N LYS A 52 3.78 25.26 -25.05
CA LYS A 52 4.66 25.22 -23.88
C LYS A 52 3.83 25.55 -22.64
N GLY A 53 3.88 24.70 -21.62
CA GLY A 53 3.20 24.92 -20.34
C GLY A 53 2.48 23.67 -19.87
N GLY A 54 3.24 22.71 -19.33
CA GLY A 54 2.64 21.70 -18.45
C GLY A 54 2.03 22.40 -17.22
N PRO A 55 1.00 21.82 -16.59
CA PRO A 55 0.44 22.37 -15.35
C PRO A 55 1.54 22.59 -14.31
N PRO A 56 1.42 23.61 -13.42
CA PRO A 56 2.38 23.77 -12.34
C PRO A 56 2.43 22.48 -11.53
N ALA A 57 3.65 22.00 -11.26
CA ALA A 57 3.83 20.82 -10.41
C ALA A 57 3.07 21.04 -9.10
N ALA A 58 2.24 20.06 -8.73
CA ALA A 58 1.52 20.13 -7.46
C ALA A 58 2.55 20.35 -6.35
N THR A 59 2.38 21.40 -5.55
CA THR A 59 3.31 21.70 -4.47
C THR A 59 3.13 20.64 -3.38
N ASP A 60 3.96 19.60 -3.46
CA ASP A 60 4.06 18.51 -2.48
C ASP A 60 4.71 18.96 -1.16
N THR A 61 4.94 20.27 -1.03
CA THR A 61 5.25 20.95 0.23
C THR A 61 4.12 20.81 1.24
N PHE A 62 4.50 20.62 2.49
CA PHE A 62 3.61 20.68 3.65
C PHE A 62 4.37 21.35 4.80
N LYS A 63 3.67 21.64 5.89
CA LYS A 63 4.25 22.08 7.16
C LYS A 63 3.56 21.33 8.29
N TYR A 64 4.30 21.07 9.35
CA TYR A 64 3.71 20.64 10.62
C TYR A 64 3.09 21.85 11.33
N LYS A 65 1.89 21.67 11.87
CA LYS A 65 1.15 22.68 12.65
C LYS A 65 1.67 22.78 14.09
N PHE A 66 2.27 21.71 14.61
CA PHE A 66 2.80 21.64 15.98
C PHE A 66 4.25 21.17 16.01
N THR A 67 4.98 21.61 17.04
CA THR A 67 6.22 20.94 17.43
C THR A 67 5.90 19.55 18.00
N PRO A 68 6.87 18.62 18.03
CA PRO A 68 6.70 17.35 18.74
C PRO A 68 6.25 17.54 20.21
N GLU A 69 6.80 18.54 20.89
CA GLU A 69 6.56 18.84 22.30
C GLU A 69 5.15 19.39 22.54
N ASP A 70 4.69 20.34 21.72
CA ASP A 70 3.33 20.88 21.78
C ASP A 70 2.29 19.79 21.50
N ALA A 71 2.58 18.90 20.55
CA ALA A 71 1.70 17.79 20.21
C ALA A 71 1.65 16.73 21.31
N ASP A 72 2.78 16.43 21.96
CA ASP A 72 2.83 15.54 23.12
C ASP A 72 1.94 16.06 24.25
N ALA A 73 2.07 17.35 24.61
CA ALA A 73 1.25 18.00 25.63
C ALA A 73 -0.24 17.94 25.29
N ARG A 74 -0.62 18.37 24.07
CA ARG A 74 -2.00 18.31 23.57
C ARG A 74 -2.56 16.89 23.56
N SER A 75 -1.78 15.89 23.15
CA SER A 75 -2.24 14.50 23.14
C SER A 75 -2.47 13.94 24.55
N SER A 76 -1.72 14.42 25.53
CA SER A 76 -1.85 14.01 26.94
C SER A 76 -3.11 14.58 27.58
N GLU A 77 -3.60 15.74 27.12
CA GLU A 77 -4.88 16.34 27.53
C GLU A 77 -6.07 15.78 26.74
N LEU A 78 -5.90 15.56 25.42
CA LEU A 78 -6.96 15.15 24.51
C LEU A 78 -7.35 13.67 24.65
N VAL A 79 -6.37 12.76 24.73
CA VAL A 79 -6.64 11.31 24.74
C VAL A 79 -6.98 10.86 26.16
N PRO A 80 -8.07 10.12 26.41
CA PRO A 80 -8.42 9.62 27.74
C PRO A 80 -7.26 8.90 28.44
N ALA A 81 -7.01 9.24 29.71
CA ALA A 81 -5.83 8.79 30.45
C ALA A 81 -5.75 7.25 30.60
N GLN A 82 -6.90 6.56 30.63
CA GLN A 82 -6.95 5.10 30.65
C GLN A 82 -6.41 4.50 29.35
N ILE A 83 -6.90 4.95 28.19
CA ILE A 83 -6.38 4.59 26.86
C ILE A 83 -4.88 4.86 26.77
N GLN A 84 -4.41 6.02 27.24
CA GLN A 84 -2.98 6.35 27.23
C GLN A 84 -2.10 5.39 28.07
N THR A 85 -2.68 4.80 29.10
CA THR A 85 -2.04 3.82 30.00
C THR A 85 -2.04 2.44 29.37
N ASP A 86 -3.19 1.97 28.90
CA ASP A 86 -3.36 0.61 28.37
C ASP A 86 -2.67 0.42 27.01
N LEU A 87 -2.48 1.50 26.23
CA LEU A 87 -1.63 1.48 25.03
C LEU A 87 -0.14 1.31 25.32
N ALA A 88 0.30 1.50 26.58
CA ALA A 88 1.67 1.24 27.02
C ALA A 88 1.84 -0.15 27.68
N ASP A 89 0.76 -0.91 27.87
CA ASP A 89 0.82 -2.22 28.53
C ASP A 89 1.68 -3.23 27.75
N ALA A 90 2.41 -4.08 28.45
CA ALA A 90 3.29 -5.08 27.83
C ALA A 90 2.52 -6.14 27.02
N GLN A 91 1.30 -6.48 27.43
CA GLN A 91 0.39 -7.41 26.76
C GLN A 91 -0.28 -6.75 25.56
N TRP A 92 0.02 -7.26 24.36
CA TRP A 92 -0.54 -6.73 23.11
C TRP A 92 -2.08 -6.79 23.04
N LYS A 93 -2.72 -7.69 23.80
CA LYS A 93 -4.19 -7.74 23.91
C LYS A 93 -4.77 -6.55 24.67
N ALA A 94 -4.09 -6.05 25.70
CA ALA A 94 -4.50 -4.84 26.41
C ALA A 94 -4.38 -3.62 25.47
N ARG A 95 -3.24 -3.49 24.78
CA ARG A 95 -3.06 -2.46 23.73
C ARG A 95 -4.11 -2.55 22.62
N LEU A 96 -4.48 -3.75 22.16
CA LEU A 96 -5.54 -3.91 21.16
C LEU A 96 -6.90 -3.48 21.71
N ALA A 97 -7.27 -3.88 22.93
CA ALA A 97 -8.51 -3.45 23.57
C ALA A 97 -8.56 -1.92 23.75
N ALA A 98 -7.45 -1.29 24.14
CA ALA A 98 -7.34 0.16 24.23
C ALA A 98 -7.51 0.87 22.86
N LEU A 99 -7.08 0.26 21.74
CA LEU A 99 -7.36 0.78 20.40
C LEU A 99 -8.82 0.56 19.95
N GLU A 100 -9.51 -0.47 20.44
CA GLU A 100 -10.96 -0.63 20.25
C GLU A 100 -11.74 0.44 21.03
N GLU A 101 -11.35 0.71 22.29
CA GLU A 101 -11.91 1.79 23.10
C GLU A 101 -11.64 3.16 22.45
N MET A 102 -10.39 3.41 22.01
CA MET A 102 -10.02 4.62 21.27
C MET A 102 -10.80 4.79 19.96
N SER A 103 -11.21 3.71 19.31
CA SER A 103 -12.07 3.79 18.12
C SER A 103 -13.47 4.28 18.48
N THR A 104 -14.04 3.78 19.57
CA THR A 104 -15.36 4.19 20.07
C THR A 104 -15.34 5.64 20.55
N TRP A 105 -14.31 6.02 21.30
CA TRP A 105 -14.10 7.41 21.74
C TRP A 105 -13.96 8.36 20.55
N LEU A 106 -13.06 8.04 19.60
CA LEU A 106 -12.81 8.89 18.43
C LEU A 106 -14.05 9.02 17.53
N ASP A 107 -14.85 7.95 17.38
CA ASP A 107 -16.10 8.00 16.61
C ASP A 107 -17.10 9.03 17.17
N GLY A 108 -17.17 9.16 18.49
CA GLY A 108 -17.99 10.17 19.18
C GLY A 108 -17.44 11.59 19.03
N GLU A 109 -16.13 11.78 19.22
CA GLU A 109 -15.47 13.09 19.19
C GLU A 109 -15.28 13.67 17.78
N LEU A 110 -15.27 12.84 16.73
CA LEU A 110 -14.98 13.27 15.35
C LEU A 110 -15.95 14.30 14.75
N ASN A 111 -17.13 14.47 15.36
CA ASN A 111 -18.11 15.48 14.95
C ASN A 111 -17.92 16.84 15.67
N GLY A 112 -16.97 16.95 16.60
CA GLY A 112 -16.64 18.17 17.34
C GLY A 112 -15.29 18.78 16.94
N ASP A 113 -15.04 20.00 17.42
CA ASP A 113 -13.84 20.78 17.06
C ASP A 113 -12.57 20.38 17.86
N ALA A 114 -12.67 19.41 18.77
CA ALA A 114 -11.56 19.00 19.65
C ALA A 114 -10.49 18.13 18.96
N ILE A 115 -10.84 17.44 17.87
CA ILE A 115 -9.97 16.45 17.23
C ILE A 115 -8.97 17.11 16.28
N GLU A 116 -7.70 17.06 16.67
CA GLU A 116 -6.57 17.48 15.86
C GLU A 116 -5.81 16.27 15.29
N SER A 117 -5.94 16.04 13.98
CA SER A 117 -5.38 14.89 13.28
C SER A 117 -3.86 14.81 13.39
N GLU A 118 -3.11 15.92 13.31
CA GLU A 118 -1.65 15.85 13.45
C GLU A 118 -1.24 15.35 14.85
N VAL A 119 -1.94 15.82 15.90
CA VAL A 119 -1.67 15.43 17.29
C VAL A 119 -1.92 13.93 17.49
N LEU A 120 -3.03 13.40 16.97
CA LEU A 120 -3.34 11.97 17.09
C LEU A 120 -2.42 11.07 16.25
N PHE A 121 -1.97 11.52 15.07
CA PHE A 121 -0.97 10.79 14.29
C PHE A 121 0.38 10.72 15.02
N ARG A 122 0.83 11.81 15.64
CA ARG A 122 2.05 11.83 16.48
C ARG A 122 1.91 10.92 17.69
N PHE A 123 0.77 11.01 18.40
CA PHE A 123 0.46 10.15 19.54
C PHE A 123 0.51 8.67 19.18
N LEU A 124 -0.21 8.24 18.14
CA LEU A 124 -0.25 6.84 17.69
C LEU A 124 1.12 6.34 17.19
N GLY A 125 1.91 7.22 16.56
CA GLY A 125 3.29 6.96 16.16
C GLY A 125 4.27 6.77 17.33
N LYS A 126 3.87 7.16 18.55
CA LYS A 126 4.63 7.03 19.81
C LYS A 126 4.05 5.96 20.76
N LYS A 127 2.74 5.80 20.82
CA LYS A 127 1.98 4.84 21.66
C LYS A 127 0.85 4.20 20.83
N PRO A 128 0.90 2.89 20.50
CA PRO A 128 1.94 1.92 20.84
C PRO A 128 3.24 2.10 20.03
N GLY A 129 3.19 2.90 18.98
CA GLY A 129 4.33 3.35 18.20
C GLY A 129 4.78 2.41 17.07
N TRP A 130 5.63 2.94 16.19
CA TRP A 130 6.05 2.29 14.94
C TRP A 130 6.81 0.96 15.11
N ASN A 131 7.35 0.69 16.30
CA ASN A 131 8.06 -0.54 16.64
C ASN A 131 7.15 -1.64 17.22
N GLU A 132 5.83 -1.48 17.14
CA GLU A 132 4.86 -2.53 17.50
C GLU A 132 5.15 -3.84 16.74
N LYS A 133 5.14 -4.95 17.48
CA LYS A 133 5.47 -6.30 17.00
C LYS A 133 4.22 -7.12 16.66
N ASN A 134 3.08 -6.77 17.22
CA ASN A 134 1.81 -7.45 16.93
C ASN A 134 1.06 -6.76 15.80
N PHE A 135 0.98 -7.44 14.66
CA PHE A 135 0.29 -6.96 13.46
C PHE A 135 -1.19 -6.59 13.67
N GLN A 136 -1.90 -7.16 14.66
CA GLN A 136 -3.30 -6.81 14.92
C GLN A 136 -3.39 -5.40 15.54
N VAL A 137 -2.46 -5.08 16.45
CA VAL A 137 -2.33 -3.76 17.06
C VAL A 137 -1.95 -2.74 15.97
N SER A 138 -0.92 -3.02 15.15
CA SER A 138 -0.54 -2.13 14.04
C SER A 138 -1.67 -1.92 13.02
N ALA A 139 -2.38 -2.98 12.62
CA ALA A 139 -3.52 -2.85 11.70
C ALA A 139 -4.65 -2.01 12.29
N LYS A 140 -4.89 -2.09 13.61
CA LYS A 140 -5.89 -1.26 14.29
C LYS A 140 -5.47 0.21 14.38
N VAL A 141 -4.18 0.50 14.59
CA VAL A 141 -3.62 1.86 14.45
C VAL A 141 -3.85 2.40 13.04
N TYR A 142 -3.66 1.59 12.00
CA TYR A 142 -3.90 2.03 10.61
C TYR A 142 -5.38 2.30 10.35
N ALA A 143 -6.30 1.50 10.92
CA ALA A 143 -7.74 1.74 10.82
C ALA A 143 -8.15 3.08 11.46
N LEU A 144 -7.58 3.41 12.63
CA LEU A 144 -7.77 4.72 13.28
C LEU A 144 -7.24 5.88 12.43
N MET A 145 -6.05 5.74 11.84
CA MET A 145 -5.48 6.74 10.92
C MET A 145 -6.31 6.89 9.64
N GLY A 146 -6.91 5.82 9.13
CA GLY A 146 -7.87 5.85 8.03
C GLY A 146 -9.13 6.61 8.41
N MET A 147 -9.73 6.31 9.57
CA MET A 147 -10.90 7.02 10.09
C MET A 147 -10.64 8.54 10.23
N LEU A 148 -9.47 8.93 10.76
CA LEU A 148 -9.04 10.34 10.82
C LEU A 148 -8.93 10.95 9.42
N ALA A 149 -8.25 10.29 8.47
CA ALA A 149 -8.10 10.78 7.11
C ALA A 149 -9.43 10.89 6.35
N GLU A 150 -10.38 10.01 6.64
CA GLU A 150 -11.68 9.98 5.99
C GLU A 150 -12.62 11.06 6.50
N ARG A 151 -12.64 11.29 7.83
CA ARG A 151 -13.71 12.02 8.53
C ARG A 151 -13.27 13.28 9.27
N SER A 152 -12.00 13.40 9.65
CA SER A 152 -11.53 14.58 10.39
C SER A 152 -11.30 15.77 9.47
N SER A 153 -11.93 16.90 9.78
CA SER A 153 -11.73 18.19 9.09
C SER A 153 -10.29 18.73 9.24
N THR A 154 -9.52 18.25 10.22
CA THR A 154 -8.13 18.68 10.48
C THR A 154 -7.07 17.80 9.80
N PHE A 155 -7.46 16.73 9.11
CA PHE A 155 -6.50 15.88 8.40
C PHE A 155 -5.78 16.66 7.29
N SER A 156 -4.46 16.47 7.20
CA SER A 156 -3.62 17.23 6.27
C SER A 156 -2.45 16.41 5.72
N LYS A 157 -1.74 16.98 4.72
CA LYS A 157 -0.43 16.48 4.27
C LYS A 157 0.56 16.31 5.44
N GLY A 158 0.51 17.18 6.45
CA GLY A 158 1.33 17.06 7.66
C GLY A 158 1.00 15.82 8.48
N SER A 159 -0.28 15.50 8.67
CA SER A 159 -0.72 14.26 9.33
C SER A 159 -0.23 13.03 8.56
N ALA A 160 -0.47 12.97 7.25
CA ALA A 160 -0.03 11.86 6.39
C ALA A 160 1.49 11.65 6.39
N ALA A 161 2.29 12.73 6.33
CA ALA A 161 3.76 12.67 6.31
C ALA A 161 4.37 11.91 7.50
N LEU A 162 3.72 11.95 8.67
CA LEU A 162 4.17 11.23 9.87
C LEU A 162 4.08 9.72 9.72
N ALA A 163 3.10 9.22 8.96
CA ALA A 163 2.79 7.80 8.82
C ALA A 163 3.35 7.19 7.54
N ILE A 164 3.42 7.93 6.41
CA ILE A 164 3.84 7.39 5.10
C ILE A 164 5.17 6.62 5.17
N PRO A 165 6.26 7.13 5.82
CA PRO A 165 7.51 6.39 5.90
C PRO A 165 7.36 5.00 6.52
N HIS A 166 6.64 4.91 7.65
CA HIS A 166 6.38 3.65 8.34
C HIS A 166 5.53 2.70 7.48
N LEU A 167 4.43 3.19 6.90
CA LEU A 167 3.53 2.39 6.06
C LEU A 167 4.25 1.83 4.84
N ALA A 168 5.16 2.62 4.24
CA ALA A 168 5.98 2.21 3.10
C ALA A 168 6.92 1.04 3.44
N GLU A 169 7.47 0.96 4.66
CA GLU A 169 8.26 -0.21 5.11
C GLU A 169 7.38 -1.46 5.25
N LYS A 170 6.11 -1.29 5.63
CA LYS A 170 5.16 -2.40 5.85
C LYS A 170 4.55 -2.96 4.58
N LEU A 171 4.78 -2.35 3.42
CA LEU A 171 4.37 -2.92 2.11
C LEU A 171 5.01 -4.30 1.82
N GLY A 172 6.14 -4.64 2.47
CA GLY A 172 6.73 -5.99 2.40
C GLY A 172 6.27 -6.98 3.47
N ASP A 173 5.46 -6.56 4.45
CA ASP A 173 4.99 -7.41 5.54
C ASP A 173 3.76 -8.22 5.08
N MET A 174 3.81 -9.54 5.21
CA MET A 174 2.74 -10.43 4.70
C MET A 174 1.35 -10.13 5.27
N LYS A 175 1.27 -9.57 6.49
CA LYS A 175 0.00 -9.27 7.19
C LYS A 175 -0.34 -7.79 7.17
N LEU A 176 0.65 -6.90 7.11
CA LEU A 176 0.44 -5.46 7.14
C LEU A 176 0.46 -4.79 5.75
N LYS A 177 0.97 -5.44 4.70
CA LYS A 177 1.05 -4.85 3.35
C LYS A 177 -0.28 -4.38 2.79
N LYS A 178 -1.37 -5.12 3.07
CA LYS A 178 -2.71 -4.73 2.63
C LYS A 178 -3.21 -3.51 3.41
N PRO A 179 -3.39 -3.54 4.75
CA PRO A 179 -3.91 -2.37 5.46
C PRO A 179 -2.98 -1.14 5.37
N ALA A 180 -1.66 -1.32 5.26
CA ALA A 180 -0.74 -0.21 5.01
C ALA A 180 -0.88 0.35 3.58
N GLY A 181 -0.98 -0.52 2.57
CA GLY A 181 -1.21 -0.12 1.19
C GLY A 181 -2.56 0.54 0.97
N ASP A 182 -3.63 0.02 1.57
CA ASP A 182 -4.96 0.62 1.53
C ASP A 182 -4.95 2.03 2.16
N LEU A 183 -4.35 2.19 3.35
CA LEU A 183 -4.23 3.48 4.03
C LEU A 183 -3.41 4.51 3.23
N LEU A 184 -2.35 4.08 2.55
CA LEU A 184 -1.60 4.95 1.64
C LEU A 184 -2.44 5.44 0.45
N LEU A 185 -3.40 4.63 -0.03
CA LEU A 185 -4.36 5.06 -1.06
C LEU A 185 -5.39 6.03 -0.47
N THR A 186 -5.93 5.79 0.74
CA THR A 186 -6.78 6.76 1.45
C THR A 186 -6.07 8.12 1.61
N PHE A 187 -4.78 8.12 1.95
CA PHE A 187 -4.00 9.37 2.00
C PHE A 187 -3.84 10.01 0.62
N ALA A 188 -3.70 9.24 -0.45
CA ALA A 188 -3.61 9.75 -1.82
C ALA A 188 -4.93 10.40 -2.29
N GLU A 189 -6.09 9.83 -1.94
CA GLU A 189 -7.42 10.41 -2.19
C GLU A 189 -7.61 11.75 -1.47
N LYS A 190 -7.13 11.85 -0.23
CA LYS A 190 -7.30 13.01 0.64
C LYS A 190 -6.21 14.08 0.45
N THR A 191 -5.14 13.78 -0.28
CA THR A 191 -4.05 14.72 -0.56
C THR A 191 -3.68 14.72 -2.06
N SER A 192 -2.81 13.83 -2.50
CA SER A 192 -2.56 13.46 -3.89
C SER A 192 -1.65 12.23 -3.93
N LEU A 193 -1.70 11.44 -5.02
CA LEU A 193 -0.71 10.37 -5.23
C LEU A 193 0.72 10.94 -5.34
N SER A 194 0.90 12.13 -5.94
CA SER A 194 2.22 12.78 -6.02
C SER A 194 2.82 13.00 -4.63
N PHE A 195 2.01 13.53 -3.71
CA PHE A 195 2.44 13.74 -2.33
C PHE A 195 2.82 12.43 -1.65
N VAL A 196 1.95 11.41 -1.71
CA VAL A 196 2.22 10.11 -1.06
C VAL A 196 3.50 9.47 -1.61
N LEU A 197 3.69 9.46 -2.94
CA LEU A 197 4.90 8.92 -3.55
C LEU A 197 6.14 9.73 -3.17
N SER A 198 6.06 11.07 -3.14
CA SER A 198 7.18 11.95 -2.75
C SER A 198 7.73 11.62 -1.36
N GLN A 199 6.85 11.26 -0.42
CA GLN A 199 7.22 10.88 0.95
C GLN A 199 7.62 9.40 1.07
N ALA A 200 7.22 8.55 0.10
CA ALA A 200 7.49 7.11 0.12
C ALA A 200 8.79 6.69 -0.58
N TYR A 201 9.26 7.45 -1.60
CA TYR A 201 10.45 7.08 -2.38
C TYR A 201 11.69 6.81 -1.51
N GLU A 202 12.10 7.77 -0.68
CA GLU A 202 13.30 7.63 0.16
C GLU A 202 13.18 6.49 1.20
N PRO A 203 12.09 6.36 1.98
CA PRO A 203 11.87 5.21 2.87
C PRO A 203 11.98 3.85 2.17
N ILE A 204 11.47 3.72 0.94
CA ILE A 204 11.53 2.49 0.16
C ILE A 204 12.96 2.24 -0.36
N SER A 205 13.63 3.26 -0.90
CA SER A 205 15.02 3.14 -1.37
C SER A 205 16.00 2.75 -0.25
N LYS A 206 15.69 3.10 1.01
CA LYS A 206 16.48 2.72 2.20
C LYS A 206 16.25 1.28 2.68
N GLN A 207 15.26 0.55 2.16
CA GLN A 207 14.95 -0.81 2.62
C GLN A 207 16.01 -1.83 2.22
N LYS A 208 16.65 -2.43 3.22
CA LYS A 208 17.68 -3.48 3.03
C LYS A 208 17.09 -4.82 2.58
N ALA A 209 15.81 -5.08 2.86
CA ALA A 209 15.12 -6.31 2.50
C ALA A 209 14.53 -6.19 1.08
N PRO A 210 15.05 -6.91 0.06
CA PRO A 210 14.61 -6.72 -1.32
C PRO A 210 13.12 -7.04 -1.54
N LYS A 211 12.54 -7.89 -0.68
CA LYS A 211 11.10 -8.21 -0.71
C LYS A 211 10.23 -6.98 -0.43
N VAL A 212 10.67 -6.09 0.47
CA VAL A 212 9.95 -4.84 0.78
C VAL A 212 9.95 -3.96 -0.46
N VAL A 213 11.11 -3.69 -1.05
CA VAL A 213 11.21 -2.87 -2.27
C VAL A 213 10.37 -3.45 -3.43
N ALA A 214 10.43 -4.76 -3.66
CA ALA A 214 9.68 -5.43 -4.73
C ALA A 214 8.15 -5.37 -4.52
N ASP A 215 7.67 -5.52 -3.28
CA ASP A 215 6.24 -5.40 -2.96
C ASP A 215 5.79 -3.94 -2.97
N SER A 216 6.62 -2.99 -2.53
CA SER A 216 6.33 -1.55 -2.62
C SER A 216 6.19 -1.10 -4.07
N LEU A 217 7.05 -1.57 -4.98
CA LEU A 217 6.92 -1.34 -6.43
C LEU A 217 5.65 -1.98 -6.99
N THR A 218 5.28 -3.17 -6.52
CA THR A 218 4.01 -3.83 -6.91
C THR A 218 2.80 -3.01 -6.46
N TRP A 219 2.82 -2.43 -5.26
CA TRP A 219 1.80 -1.50 -4.78
C TRP A 219 1.79 -0.20 -5.59
N MET A 220 2.96 0.40 -5.89
CA MET A 220 3.04 1.60 -6.73
C MET A 220 2.44 1.36 -8.12
N LYS A 221 2.73 0.21 -8.75
CA LYS A 221 2.14 -0.18 -10.03
C LYS A 221 0.60 -0.19 -9.96
N GLN A 222 0.03 -0.71 -8.87
CA GLN A 222 -1.42 -0.71 -8.65
C GLN A 222 -1.94 0.73 -8.47
N ALA A 223 -1.33 1.53 -7.59
CA ALA A 223 -1.70 2.92 -7.35
C ALA A 223 -1.65 3.77 -8.65
N LEU A 224 -0.62 3.60 -9.48
CA LEU A 224 -0.49 4.23 -10.80
C LEU A 224 -1.55 3.76 -11.80
N THR A 225 -2.07 2.54 -11.66
CA THR A 225 -3.16 2.03 -12.50
C THR A 225 -4.50 2.64 -12.07
N ASP A 226 -4.72 2.80 -10.76
CA ASP A 226 -5.99 3.28 -10.21
C ASP A 226 -6.14 4.82 -10.27
N PHE A 227 -5.06 5.57 -10.03
CA PHE A 227 -5.05 7.05 -10.04
C PHE A 227 -4.51 7.65 -11.34
N GLY A 228 -3.82 6.87 -12.17
CA GLY A 228 -3.04 7.36 -13.29
C GLY A 228 -1.76 8.12 -12.85
N VAL A 229 -1.22 8.92 -13.78
CA VAL A 229 0.03 9.69 -13.57
C VAL A 229 -0.16 11.20 -13.51
N ALA A 230 -1.41 11.67 -13.53
CA ALA A 230 -1.73 13.09 -13.55
C ALA A 230 -1.19 13.79 -12.28
N GLY A 231 -0.50 14.92 -12.46
CA GLY A 231 0.09 15.70 -11.37
C GLY A 231 1.37 15.11 -10.75
N LEU A 232 1.80 13.90 -11.13
CA LEU A 232 3.05 13.32 -10.66
C LEU A 232 4.28 13.99 -11.28
N SER A 233 5.34 14.18 -10.49
CA SER A 233 6.67 14.47 -11.02
C SER A 233 7.23 13.26 -11.78
N MET A 234 7.10 13.26 -13.12
CA MET A 234 7.68 12.21 -13.99
C MET A 234 9.17 12.04 -13.75
N ARG A 235 9.92 13.14 -13.55
CA ARG A 235 11.35 13.07 -13.23
C ARG A 235 11.61 12.28 -11.96
N SER A 236 10.95 12.65 -10.85
CA SER A 236 11.16 12.00 -9.55
C SER A 236 10.74 10.52 -9.56
N LEU A 237 9.64 10.18 -10.25
CA LEU A 237 9.19 8.80 -10.40
C LEU A 237 10.17 7.95 -11.22
N ILE A 238 10.65 8.46 -12.36
CA ILE A 238 11.59 7.73 -13.20
C ILE A 238 12.96 7.62 -12.51
N ASP A 239 13.47 8.67 -11.89
CA ASP A 239 14.77 8.63 -11.19
C ASP A 239 14.75 7.65 -10.00
N PHE A 240 13.64 7.54 -9.26
CA PHE A 240 13.41 6.46 -8.28
C PHE A 240 13.42 5.08 -8.94
N LEU A 241 12.67 4.89 -10.04
CA LEU A 241 12.60 3.61 -10.75
C LEU A 241 13.97 3.19 -11.32
N LYS A 242 14.82 4.12 -11.80
CA LYS A 242 16.20 3.83 -12.24
C LYS A 242 17.00 3.15 -11.12
N GLY A 243 16.96 3.68 -9.90
CA GLY A 243 17.62 3.08 -8.75
C GLY A 243 17.14 1.65 -8.46
N CYS A 244 15.84 1.39 -8.64
CA CYS A 244 15.28 0.04 -8.50
C CYS A 244 15.64 -0.89 -9.69
N LEU A 245 15.70 -0.38 -10.92
CA LEU A 245 16.12 -1.12 -12.12
C LEU A 245 17.60 -1.53 -12.06
N GLN A 246 18.44 -0.75 -11.36
CA GLN A 246 19.85 -1.04 -11.12
C GLN A 246 20.10 -1.89 -9.86
N ASN A 247 19.05 -2.29 -9.11
CA ASN A 247 19.19 -3.09 -7.90
C ASN A 247 19.80 -4.47 -8.19
N SER A 248 20.66 -4.99 -7.30
CA SER A 248 21.28 -6.30 -7.47
C SER A 248 20.30 -7.47 -7.42
N ASN A 249 19.15 -7.31 -6.76
CA ASN A 249 18.13 -8.33 -6.64
C ASN A 249 17.19 -8.38 -7.86
N ALA A 250 17.05 -9.56 -8.48
CA ALA A 250 16.24 -9.75 -9.68
C ALA A 250 14.73 -9.48 -9.48
N ALA A 251 14.17 -9.74 -8.30
CA ALA A 251 12.76 -9.47 -8.02
C ALA A 251 12.47 -7.96 -7.96
N VAL A 252 13.40 -7.17 -7.40
CA VAL A 252 13.30 -5.70 -7.40
C VAL A 252 13.34 -5.15 -8.82
N ARG A 253 14.31 -5.60 -9.64
CA ARG A 253 14.39 -5.19 -11.05
C ARG A 253 13.11 -5.55 -11.81
N SER A 254 12.60 -6.77 -11.64
CA SER A 254 11.36 -7.23 -12.29
C SER A 254 10.16 -6.36 -11.93
N SER A 255 9.96 -6.08 -10.63
CA SER A 255 8.89 -5.18 -10.17
C SER A 255 9.07 -3.75 -10.68
N ALA A 256 10.31 -3.25 -10.73
CA ALA A 256 10.61 -1.91 -11.25
C ALA A 256 10.28 -1.80 -12.75
N THR A 257 10.68 -2.79 -13.55
CA THR A 257 10.34 -2.87 -14.97
C THR A 257 8.82 -2.96 -15.16
N ALA A 258 8.12 -3.81 -14.40
CA ALA A 258 6.67 -3.91 -14.48
C ALA A 258 5.94 -2.60 -14.08
N THR A 259 6.53 -1.81 -13.19
CA THR A 259 6.02 -0.48 -12.80
C THR A 259 6.28 0.56 -13.90
N LEU A 260 7.50 0.58 -14.46
CA LEU A 260 7.88 1.44 -15.59
C LEU A 260 7.01 1.19 -16.83
N VAL A 261 6.71 -0.09 -17.12
CA VAL A 261 5.78 -0.50 -18.19
C VAL A 261 4.37 0.06 -17.95
N THR A 262 3.90 0.10 -16.70
CA THR A 262 2.64 0.81 -16.35
C THR A 262 2.76 2.32 -16.54
N VAL A 263 3.87 2.97 -16.18
CA VAL A 263 4.04 4.42 -16.42
C VAL A 263 3.99 4.74 -17.92
N ARG A 264 4.58 3.89 -18.78
CA ARG A 264 4.54 4.04 -20.25
C ARG A 264 3.11 4.04 -20.81
N LEU A 265 2.16 3.31 -20.21
CA LEU A 265 0.75 3.33 -20.64
C LEU A 265 0.15 4.75 -20.63
N PHE A 266 0.60 5.59 -19.71
CA PHE A 266 0.11 6.96 -19.56
C PHE A 266 1.04 8.01 -20.19
N ALA A 267 2.37 7.82 -20.09
CA ALA A 267 3.36 8.77 -20.59
C ALA A 267 3.74 8.59 -22.07
N GLY A 268 3.34 7.48 -22.70
CA GLY A 268 3.67 7.17 -24.09
C GLY A 268 5.18 7.00 -24.31
N THR A 269 5.67 7.38 -25.50
CA THR A 269 7.08 7.24 -25.89
C THR A 269 8.01 8.24 -25.21
N ALA A 270 7.50 9.41 -24.79
CA ALA A 270 8.28 10.47 -24.13
C ALA A 270 8.90 10.06 -22.78
N ILE A 271 8.51 8.89 -22.24
CA ILE A 271 9.16 8.28 -21.08
C ILE A 271 10.66 7.96 -21.35
N LYS A 272 11.04 7.75 -22.62
CA LYS A 272 12.41 7.40 -23.01
C LYS A 272 13.41 8.52 -22.72
N ASP A 273 13.01 9.77 -22.95
CA ASP A 273 13.80 10.98 -22.75
C ASP A 273 14.30 11.13 -21.29
N PHE A 274 13.65 10.46 -20.34
CA PHE A 274 14.05 10.41 -18.93
C PHE A 274 15.07 9.31 -18.61
N MET A 275 15.44 8.46 -19.56
CA MET A 275 16.23 7.23 -19.33
C MET A 275 17.50 7.10 -20.17
N GLU A 276 17.86 8.11 -20.97
CA GLU A 276 19.01 8.10 -21.89
C GLU A 276 20.37 7.85 -21.20
N ASP A 277 20.44 8.08 -19.89
CA ASP A 277 21.58 7.85 -19.00
C ASP A 277 21.73 6.39 -18.53
N LEU A 278 20.78 5.51 -18.84
CA LEU A 278 20.87 4.08 -18.52
C LEU A 278 21.82 3.34 -19.47
N ASN A 279 22.46 2.27 -18.97
CA ASN A 279 23.36 1.48 -19.79
C ASN A 279 22.62 0.80 -20.97
N PRO A 280 23.29 0.56 -22.12
CA PRO A 280 22.63 0.03 -23.33
C PRO A 280 21.92 -1.32 -23.14
N GLN A 281 22.44 -2.19 -22.26
CA GLN A 281 21.85 -3.51 -22.00
C GLN A 281 20.52 -3.39 -21.26
N LEU A 282 20.43 -2.47 -20.29
CA LEU A 282 19.20 -2.19 -19.55
C LEU A 282 18.17 -1.49 -20.44
N LEU A 283 18.61 -0.53 -21.27
CA LEU A 283 17.74 0.10 -22.28
C LEU A 283 17.14 -0.93 -23.25
N ALA A 284 17.95 -1.84 -23.80
CA ALA A 284 17.46 -2.91 -24.68
C ALA A 284 16.46 -3.84 -23.98
N THR A 285 16.65 -4.14 -22.69
CA THR A 285 15.67 -4.91 -21.90
C THR A 285 14.35 -4.15 -21.71
N ILE A 286 14.42 -2.86 -21.36
CA ILE A 286 13.24 -1.99 -21.20
C ILE A 286 12.47 -1.88 -22.52
N ASP A 287 13.17 -1.67 -23.64
CA ASP A 287 12.55 -1.59 -24.97
C ASP A 287 11.91 -2.91 -25.42
N SER A 288 12.45 -4.06 -25.01
CA SER A 288 11.81 -5.35 -25.23
C SER A 288 10.47 -5.46 -24.48
N GLU A 289 10.42 -5.13 -23.18
CA GLU A 289 9.18 -5.18 -22.40
C GLU A 289 8.14 -4.16 -22.89
N PHE A 290 8.59 -2.96 -23.25
CA PHE A 290 7.77 -1.94 -23.90
C PHE A 290 7.17 -2.39 -25.24
N SER A 291 7.92 -3.17 -26.02
CA SER A 291 7.44 -3.74 -27.28
C SER A 291 6.41 -4.85 -27.05
N LYS A 292 6.59 -5.70 -26.04
CA LYS A 292 5.59 -6.72 -25.66
C LYS A 292 4.26 -6.10 -25.26
N LEU A 293 4.29 -4.99 -24.51
CA LEU A 293 3.09 -4.26 -24.13
C LEU A 293 2.35 -3.69 -25.35
N LEU A 294 3.06 -3.16 -26.35
CA LEU A 294 2.43 -2.65 -27.57
C LEU A 294 1.65 -3.74 -28.31
N HIS A 295 2.27 -4.89 -28.57
CA HIS A 295 1.62 -6.03 -29.23
C HIS A 295 0.40 -6.56 -28.44
N LEU A 296 0.45 -6.52 -27.10
CA LEU A 296 -0.68 -6.94 -26.26
C LEU A 296 -1.89 -6.00 -26.42
N LEU A 297 -1.64 -4.67 -26.49
CA LEU A 297 -2.68 -3.67 -26.70
C LEU A 297 -3.28 -3.77 -28.12
N GLU A 298 -2.44 -3.98 -29.13
CA GLU A 298 -2.90 -4.21 -30.51
C GLU A 298 -3.77 -5.47 -30.61
N GLY A 299 -3.35 -6.58 -29.98
CA GLY A 299 -4.15 -7.81 -29.91
C GLY A 299 -5.50 -7.62 -29.21
N LEU A 300 -5.53 -6.87 -28.11
CA LEU A 300 -6.77 -6.51 -27.41
C LEU A 300 -7.70 -5.63 -28.27
N ALA A 301 -7.14 -4.68 -29.02
CA ALA A 301 -7.91 -3.82 -29.93
C ALA A 301 -8.51 -4.61 -31.09
N VAL A 302 -7.77 -5.58 -31.66
CA VAL A 302 -8.28 -6.51 -32.68
C VAL A 302 -9.43 -7.35 -32.12
N VAL A 303 -9.28 -7.94 -30.93
CA VAL A 303 -10.35 -8.75 -30.30
C VAL A 303 -11.58 -7.91 -29.94
N ALA A 304 -11.42 -6.64 -29.58
CA ALA A 304 -12.54 -5.74 -29.28
C ALA A 304 -13.27 -5.19 -30.52
N ALA A 305 -12.70 -5.38 -31.72
CA ALA A 305 -13.28 -4.99 -33.01
C ALA A 305 -13.98 -6.15 -33.76
N MET A 306 -13.99 -7.35 -33.16
CA MET A 306 -14.66 -8.57 -33.66
C MET A 306 -15.95 -8.86 -32.88
#